data_AF-A0A7C6N7Q4-F1
#
_entry.id   AF-A0A7C6N7Q4-F1
#
_cell.length_a   1.000
_cell.length_b   1.000
_cell.length_c   1.000
_cell.angle_alpha   90.00
_cell.angle_beta   90.00
_cell.angle_gamma   90.00
#
_symmetry.space_group_name_H-M   'P 1'
#
loop_
_entity.id
_entity.type
_entity.pdbx_description
1 polymer ?
#
loop_
_entity_poly.entity_id
_entity_poly.type
_entity_poly.pdbx_seq_one_letter_code
_entity_poly.pdbx_strand_id
1 'polypeptide(L)'
;MNITIYKINPLRDDNCVEFENYEVLEEIQGTSDIDCKIYDKIYESDLPDTVESLKDINKIFNDDGFAPHFLNVSDIIEIKNTDKIEPGFYYCNRYGFKKVNFEYIESKEKLKVILLEPGKVARITEFNKTLDNVAKAVGGNIESAYFFDDVVLICNAEGKVHNLPLNRAIYSENGDLLDIIVGTALICVRTANSLLSLSDEQEKYYLSKFEYPEEFFSKGDELYIRKFDPTLTKVEYFNDFFSKQKNFYFRQFDPNMND
;
A
#
# COMPACT_ATOMS: atom_id res chain seq x y z
N MET A 1 29.38 7.66 -11.92
CA MET A 1 29.42 6.66 -10.80
C MET A 1 28.13 5.86 -10.79
N ASN A 2 28.17 4.54 -11.00
CA ASN A 2 26.95 3.71 -10.99
C ASN A 2 26.58 3.26 -9.58
N ILE A 3 25.33 3.48 -9.17
CA ILE A 3 24.82 3.08 -7.84
C ILE A 3 23.48 2.35 -7.93
N THR A 4 23.22 1.53 -6.92
CA THR A 4 21.89 0.96 -6.63
C THR A 4 21.49 1.33 -5.21
N ILE A 5 20.21 1.62 -4.97
CA ILE A 5 19.66 1.80 -3.61
C ILE A 5 18.67 0.67 -3.31
N TYR A 6 18.84 0.10 -2.13
CA TYR A 6 17.96 -0.90 -1.56
C TYR A 6 17.32 -0.35 -0.29
N LYS A 7 16.01 -0.52 -0.14
CA LYS A 7 15.27 -0.14 1.06
C LYS A 7 14.67 -1.37 1.71
N ILE A 8 14.57 -1.34 3.05
CA ILE A 8 13.74 -2.30 3.76
C ILE A 8 12.31 -2.18 3.25
N ASN A 9 11.69 -3.31 2.98
CA ASN A 9 10.28 -3.42 2.70
C ASN A 9 9.58 -3.67 4.04
N PRO A 10 8.88 -2.68 4.63
CA PRO A 10 8.14 -2.85 5.89
C PRO A 10 7.08 -3.96 5.86
N LEU A 11 6.75 -4.48 4.68
CA LEU A 11 5.86 -5.64 4.51
C LEU A 11 6.61 -6.96 4.69
N ARG A 12 7.91 -6.97 4.96
CA ARG A 12 8.77 -8.13 5.25
C ARG A 12 9.66 -7.91 6.48
N ASP A 13 9.48 -6.81 7.21
CA ASP A 13 10.39 -6.38 8.27
C ASP A 13 9.96 -6.92 9.64
N ASP A 14 10.07 -8.23 9.83
CA ASP A 14 9.59 -8.95 11.03
C ASP A 14 10.19 -8.48 12.35
N ASN A 15 11.29 -7.75 12.34
CA ASN A 15 11.96 -7.25 13.54
C ASN A 15 11.85 -5.72 13.70
N CYS A 16 11.11 -5.04 12.83
CA CYS A 16 10.98 -3.57 12.82
C CYS A 16 12.34 -2.86 12.83
N VAL A 17 13.27 -3.32 11.98
CA VAL A 17 14.61 -2.73 11.86
C VAL A 17 14.68 -1.60 10.83
N GLU A 18 13.56 -1.28 10.14
CA GLU A 18 13.43 -0.07 9.34
C GLU A 18 13.72 1.18 10.18
N PHE A 19 14.55 2.07 9.63
CA PHE A 19 15.01 3.31 10.27
C PHE A 19 15.95 3.15 11.46
N GLU A 20 16.38 1.93 11.77
CA GLU A 20 17.32 1.67 12.87
C GLU A 20 18.79 1.74 12.43
N ASN A 21 19.69 2.05 13.37
CA ASN A 21 21.11 2.08 13.06
C ASN A 21 21.66 0.65 13.02
N TYR A 22 22.72 0.43 12.24
CA TYR A 22 23.37 -0.88 12.16
C TYR A 22 23.79 -1.39 13.55
N GLU A 23 24.26 -0.49 14.42
CA GLU A 23 24.79 -0.83 15.74
C GLU A 23 23.75 -1.42 16.69
N VAL A 24 22.45 -1.20 16.46
CA VAL A 24 21.37 -1.72 17.32
C VAL A 24 20.74 -3.01 16.79
N LEU A 25 21.13 -3.47 15.59
CA LEU A 25 20.55 -4.68 14.99
C LEU A 25 20.71 -5.91 15.89
N GLU A 26 21.87 -6.11 16.49
CA GLU A 26 22.09 -7.27 17.38
C GLU A 26 21.17 -7.24 18.61
N GLU A 27 20.84 -6.06 19.14
CA GLU A 27 19.92 -5.90 20.25
C GLU A 27 18.47 -6.22 19.85
N ILE A 28 18.05 -5.78 18.66
CA ILE A 28 16.66 -5.89 18.19
C ILE A 28 16.33 -7.30 17.70
N GLN A 29 17.23 -7.92 16.93
CA GLN A 29 16.97 -9.20 16.24
C GLN A 29 17.91 -10.33 16.66
N GLY A 30 18.76 -10.11 17.67
CA GLY A 30 19.67 -11.13 18.20
C GLY A 30 20.89 -11.43 17.33
N THR A 31 21.08 -10.69 16.24
CA THR A 31 22.24 -10.78 15.33
C THR A 31 22.51 -9.43 14.65
N SER A 32 23.78 -9.14 14.36
CA SER A 32 24.19 -7.97 13.55
C SER A 32 24.13 -8.23 12.04
N ASP A 33 23.79 -9.45 11.63
CA ASP A 33 23.62 -9.80 10.23
C ASP A 33 22.39 -9.12 9.63
N ILE A 34 22.54 -8.57 8.43
CA ILE A 34 21.43 -7.96 7.70
C ILE A 34 20.64 -9.07 7.02
N ASP A 35 19.35 -9.18 7.32
CA ASP A 35 18.45 -10.04 6.55
C ASP A 35 18.23 -9.42 5.16
N CYS A 36 19.01 -9.89 4.18
CA CYS A 36 18.96 -9.38 2.82
C CYS A 36 17.59 -9.60 2.15
N LYS A 37 16.77 -10.54 2.65
CA LYS A 37 15.47 -10.89 2.05
C LYS A 37 14.38 -9.85 2.32
N ILE A 38 14.59 -8.93 3.26
CA ILE A 38 13.60 -7.89 3.56
C ILE A 38 13.78 -6.66 2.68
N TYR A 39 14.84 -6.58 1.86
CA TYR A 39 15.13 -5.43 1.03
C TYR A 39 14.47 -5.52 -0.36
N ASP A 40 14.07 -4.36 -0.87
CA ASP A 40 13.72 -4.13 -2.28
C ASP A 40 14.74 -3.22 -2.95
N LYS A 41 15.08 -3.55 -4.19
CA LYS A 41 15.78 -2.63 -5.08
C LYS A 41 14.80 -1.57 -5.56
N ILE A 42 15.03 -0.31 -5.19
CA ILE A 42 14.12 0.80 -5.51
C ILE A 42 14.68 1.77 -6.55
N TYR A 43 16.00 1.78 -6.73
CA TYR A 43 16.65 2.73 -7.62
C TYR A 43 17.96 2.17 -8.16
N GLU A 44 18.24 2.42 -9.43
CA GLU A 44 19.54 2.16 -10.06
C GLU A 44 19.79 3.24 -11.12
N SER A 45 20.93 3.91 -11.04
CA SER A 45 21.31 4.93 -12.02
C SER A 45 22.79 5.29 -11.95
N ASP A 46 23.25 5.96 -13.00
CA ASP A 46 24.54 6.63 -13.03
C ASP A 46 24.43 8.04 -12.45
N LEU A 47 25.19 8.31 -11.40
CA LEU A 47 25.37 9.64 -10.84
C LEU A 47 26.49 10.40 -11.57
N PRO A 48 26.41 11.74 -11.63
CA PRO A 48 27.45 12.58 -12.22
C PRO A 48 28.83 12.32 -11.62
N ASP A 49 29.87 12.50 -12.43
CA ASP A 49 31.25 12.32 -11.99
C ASP A 49 31.69 13.33 -10.92
N THR A 50 30.91 14.38 -10.65
CA THR A 50 31.16 15.32 -9.55
C THR A 50 30.88 14.73 -8.17
N VAL A 51 30.22 13.57 -8.07
CA VAL A 51 29.95 12.88 -6.81
C VAL A 51 31.23 12.19 -6.35
N GLU A 52 31.73 12.53 -5.16
CA GLU A 52 33.01 12.04 -4.66
C GLU A 52 32.88 11.20 -3.39
N SER A 53 31.76 11.30 -2.68
CA SER A 53 31.54 10.63 -1.40
C SER A 53 30.11 10.14 -1.22
N LEU A 54 29.90 9.22 -0.29
CA LEU A 54 28.56 8.79 0.14
C LEU A 54 27.74 9.95 0.72
N LYS A 55 28.40 10.98 1.27
CA LYS A 55 27.72 12.19 1.75
C LYS A 55 27.15 13.01 0.60
N ASP A 56 27.85 13.09 -0.54
CA ASP A 56 27.34 13.76 -1.73
C ASP A 56 26.14 13.03 -2.30
N ILE A 57 26.17 11.68 -2.29
CA ILE A 57 25.00 10.86 -2.64
C ILE A 57 23.83 11.21 -1.71
N ASN A 58 24.02 11.15 -0.39
CA ASN A 58 22.95 11.48 0.55
C ASN A 58 22.39 12.90 0.35
N LYS A 59 23.23 13.88 0.02
CA LYS A 59 22.80 15.24 -0.30
C LYS A 59 21.91 15.28 -1.55
N ILE A 60 22.30 14.60 -2.63
CA ILE A 60 21.50 14.53 -3.86
C ILE A 60 20.10 13.96 -3.58
N PHE A 61 20.02 12.94 -2.73
CA PHE A 61 18.76 12.24 -2.46
C PHE A 61 17.87 12.95 -1.43
N ASN A 62 18.44 13.74 -0.52
CA ASN A 62 17.69 14.35 0.58
C ASN A 62 17.52 15.86 0.49
N ASP A 63 18.49 16.58 -0.08
CA ASP A 63 18.51 18.05 -0.06
C ASP A 63 18.14 18.65 -1.42
N ASP A 64 18.58 18.03 -2.52
CA ASP A 64 18.47 18.63 -3.85
C ASP A 64 17.05 18.50 -4.46
N GLY A 65 16.13 17.77 -3.83
CA GLY A 65 14.69 17.76 -4.15
C GLY A 65 14.30 17.09 -5.48
N PHE A 66 15.25 16.47 -6.20
CA PHE A 66 15.04 15.84 -7.50
C PHE A 66 15.12 14.31 -7.49
N ALA A 67 15.42 13.69 -6.35
CA ALA A 67 15.50 12.24 -6.27
C ALA A 67 14.11 11.61 -6.17
N PRO A 68 13.86 10.47 -6.85
CA PRO A 68 12.58 9.77 -6.79
C PRO A 68 12.28 9.19 -5.40
N HIS A 69 13.31 9.03 -4.56
CA HIS A 69 13.22 8.48 -3.22
C HIS A 69 14.17 9.23 -2.28
N PHE A 70 13.78 9.47 -1.04
CA PHE A 70 14.69 9.90 0.01
C PHE A 70 15.62 8.75 0.42
N LEU A 71 16.83 9.07 0.85
CA LEU A 71 17.74 8.12 1.47
C LEU A 71 17.57 8.18 2.99
N ASN A 72 17.15 7.07 3.58
CA ASN A 72 16.81 6.96 5.00
C ASN A 72 17.85 6.15 5.76
N VAL A 73 17.80 6.25 7.09
CA VAL A 73 18.46 5.27 7.96
C VAL A 73 17.94 3.87 7.60
N SER A 74 18.82 2.86 7.64
CA SER A 74 18.60 1.47 7.20
C SER A 74 18.64 1.19 5.70
N ASP A 75 18.70 2.22 4.85
CA ASP A 75 18.90 2.01 3.42
C ASP A 75 20.32 1.48 3.12
N ILE A 76 20.46 0.76 2.01
CA ILE A 76 21.75 0.28 1.53
C ILE A 76 22.05 0.90 0.17
N ILE A 77 23.23 1.51 0.06
CA ILE A 77 23.79 1.99 -1.21
C ILE A 77 24.81 0.96 -1.69
N GLU A 78 24.61 0.42 -2.89
CA GLU A 78 25.64 -0.32 -3.60
C GLU A 78 26.40 0.60 -4.52
N ILE A 79 27.72 0.61 -4.35
CA ILE A 79 28.66 1.28 -5.24
C ILE A 79 29.25 0.22 -6.17
N LYS A 80 28.92 0.29 -7.47
CA LYS A 80 29.30 -0.73 -8.46
C LYS A 80 30.64 -0.45 -9.13
N ASN A 81 30.81 0.77 -9.66
CA ASN A 81 31.99 1.11 -10.45
C ASN A 81 32.37 2.59 -10.30
N THR A 82 33.47 2.83 -9.59
CA THR A 82 34.13 4.12 -9.40
C THR A 82 35.48 3.91 -8.71
N ASP A 83 36.42 4.82 -8.94
CA ASP A 83 37.71 4.92 -8.24
C ASP A 83 37.64 5.84 -7.00
N LYS A 84 36.54 6.59 -6.85
CA LYS A 84 36.37 7.60 -5.77
C LYS A 84 35.91 7.00 -4.44
N ILE A 85 35.09 5.95 -4.50
CA ILE A 85 34.54 5.25 -3.34
C ILE A 85 34.82 3.77 -3.57
N GLU A 86 35.28 3.08 -2.55
CA GLU A 86 35.52 1.63 -2.64
C GLU A 86 34.21 0.91 -3.04
N PRO A 87 34.20 0.04 -4.06
CA PRO A 87 33.01 -0.72 -4.41
C PRO A 87 32.52 -1.61 -3.26
N GLY A 88 31.20 -1.78 -3.17
CA GLY A 88 30.54 -2.59 -2.15
C GLY A 88 29.23 -1.97 -1.65
N PHE A 89 28.73 -2.50 -0.54
CA PHE A 89 27.44 -2.12 0.04
C PHE A 89 27.65 -1.29 1.31
N TYR A 90 26.91 -0.19 1.40
CA TYR A 90 27.01 0.79 2.47
C TYR A 90 25.64 0.99 3.12
N TYR A 91 25.54 0.55 4.37
CA TYR A 91 24.38 0.79 5.22
C TYR A 91 24.35 2.24 5.66
N CYS A 92 23.18 2.87 5.57
CA CYS A 92 22.95 4.26 5.97
C CYS A 92 22.60 4.32 7.45
N ASN A 93 23.47 4.89 8.26
CA ASN A 93 23.19 5.19 9.66
C ASN A 93 22.65 6.62 9.79
N ARG A 94 22.10 6.95 10.97
CA ARG A 94 21.75 8.33 11.30
C ARG A 94 22.94 9.29 11.15
N TYR A 95 24.13 8.79 11.48
CA TYR A 95 25.37 9.53 11.32
C TYR A 95 26.39 8.73 10.51
N GLY A 96 26.41 8.98 9.20
CA GLY A 96 27.38 8.39 8.29
C GLY A 96 26.96 7.03 7.74
N PHE A 97 27.95 6.27 7.27
CA PHE A 97 27.72 5.04 6.53
C PHE A 97 28.65 3.94 7.02
N LYS A 98 28.18 2.70 6.96
CA LYS A 98 28.96 1.53 7.31
C LYS A 98 29.05 0.59 6.11
N LYS A 99 30.26 0.20 5.73
CA LYS A 99 30.44 -0.87 4.75
C LYS A 99 29.98 -2.20 5.37
N VAL A 100 29.12 -2.94 4.69
CA VAL A 100 28.49 -4.16 5.20
C VAL A 100 28.62 -5.31 4.21
N ASN A 101 28.52 -6.54 4.74
CA ASN A 101 28.30 -7.71 3.90
C ASN A 101 26.82 -7.77 3.55
N PHE A 102 26.49 -7.70 2.27
CA PHE A 102 25.13 -7.71 1.77
C PHE A 102 25.12 -8.33 0.37
N GLU A 103 24.05 -9.04 0.05
CA GLU A 103 23.77 -9.55 -1.28
C GLU A 103 22.29 -9.32 -1.58
N TYR A 104 21.99 -8.68 -2.70
CA TYR A 104 20.58 -8.47 -3.06
C TYR A 104 19.91 -9.78 -3.46
N ILE A 105 18.81 -10.11 -2.79
CA ILE A 105 17.97 -11.27 -3.08
C ILE A 105 16.63 -10.75 -3.59
N GLU A 106 16.38 -10.89 -4.89
CA GLU A 106 15.08 -10.53 -5.48
C GLU A 106 13.97 -11.42 -4.91
N SER A 107 12.96 -10.79 -4.31
CA SER A 107 11.81 -11.53 -3.79
C SER A 107 10.89 -11.98 -4.92
N LYS A 108 10.48 -13.25 -4.82
CA LYS A 108 9.47 -13.86 -5.69
C LYS A 108 8.14 -14.06 -4.96
N GLU A 109 8.03 -13.56 -3.73
CA GLU A 109 6.82 -13.67 -2.94
C GLU A 109 5.69 -12.90 -3.60
N LYS A 110 4.51 -13.52 -3.64
CA LYS A 110 3.30 -12.97 -4.23
C LYS A 110 2.34 -12.58 -3.12
N LEU A 111 1.63 -11.47 -3.34
CA LEU A 111 0.58 -11.01 -2.45
C LEU A 111 -0.75 -11.05 -3.19
N LYS A 112 -1.68 -11.89 -2.73
CA LYS A 112 -3.05 -11.99 -3.22
C LYS A 112 -3.95 -11.10 -2.37
N VAL A 113 -4.58 -10.13 -3.00
CA VAL A 113 -5.33 -9.05 -2.33
C VAL A 113 -6.66 -8.81 -3.02
N ILE A 114 -7.59 -8.15 -2.33
CA ILE A 114 -8.75 -7.53 -2.99
C ILE A 114 -8.35 -6.12 -3.42
N LEU A 115 -8.53 -5.84 -4.70
CA LEU A 115 -8.32 -4.53 -5.31
C LEU A 115 -9.65 -3.77 -5.40
N LEU A 116 -9.64 -2.56 -4.86
CA LEU A 116 -10.75 -1.61 -4.90
C LEU A 116 -10.34 -0.43 -5.79
N GLU A 117 -10.86 -0.39 -7.01
CA GLU A 117 -10.68 0.77 -7.90
C GLU A 117 -11.95 1.64 -7.89
N PRO A 118 -11.83 2.98 -7.88
CA PRO A 118 -12.99 3.86 -7.95
C PRO A 118 -13.87 3.54 -9.16
N GLY A 119 -15.17 3.41 -8.93
CA GLY A 119 -16.17 3.14 -9.99
C GLY A 119 -16.12 1.73 -10.61
N LYS A 120 -15.30 0.82 -10.09
CA LYS A 120 -15.23 -0.58 -10.58
C LYS A 120 -15.66 -1.57 -9.50
N VAL A 121 -16.12 -2.73 -9.95
CA VAL A 121 -16.40 -3.88 -9.08
C VAL A 121 -15.08 -4.35 -8.46
N ALA A 122 -15.08 -4.63 -7.16
CA ALA A 122 -13.94 -5.18 -6.45
C ALA A 122 -13.52 -6.52 -7.06
N ARG A 123 -12.22 -6.78 -7.11
CA ARG A 123 -11.69 -8.03 -7.68
C ARG A 123 -10.47 -8.51 -6.94
N ILE A 124 -10.25 -9.81 -6.96
CA ILE A 124 -9.00 -10.39 -6.48
C ILE A 124 -7.90 -10.13 -7.52
N THR A 125 -6.71 -9.78 -7.05
CA THR A 125 -5.52 -9.66 -7.89
C THR A 125 -4.29 -10.17 -7.13
N GLU A 126 -3.25 -10.49 -7.87
CA GLU A 126 -1.96 -10.89 -7.31
C GLU A 126 -0.84 -10.06 -7.93
N PHE A 127 0.13 -9.65 -7.12
CA PHE A 127 1.35 -8.98 -7.58
C PHE A 127 2.57 -9.46 -6.78
N ASN A 128 3.79 -9.19 -7.28
CA ASN A 128 5.00 -9.42 -6.49
C ASN A 128 4.96 -8.49 -5.28
N LYS A 129 5.23 -9.03 -4.09
CA LYS A 129 5.22 -8.32 -2.80
C LYS A 129 6.44 -7.40 -2.65
N THR A 130 6.55 -6.42 -3.54
CA THR A 130 7.56 -5.36 -3.53
C THR A 130 6.90 -4.01 -3.28
N LEU A 131 7.61 -3.09 -2.61
CA LEU A 131 7.08 -1.76 -2.31
C LEU A 131 6.67 -1.00 -3.57
N ASP A 132 7.48 -1.08 -4.62
CA ASP A 132 7.21 -0.41 -5.90
C ASP A 132 5.91 -0.90 -6.55
N ASN A 133 5.62 -2.20 -6.54
CA ASN A 133 4.39 -2.73 -7.11
C ASN A 133 3.16 -2.30 -6.30
N VAL A 134 3.25 -2.33 -4.95
CA VAL A 134 2.15 -1.88 -4.08
C VAL A 134 1.91 -0.38 -4.25
N ALA A 135 2.98 0.43 -4.27
CA ALA A 135 2.92 1.88 -4.44
C ALA A 135 2.33 2.26 -5.80
N LYS A 136 2.75 1.58 -6.87
CA LYS A 136 2.17 1.74 -8.22
C LYS A 136 0.69 1.36 -8.25
N ALA A 137 0.29 0.30 -7.55
CA ALA A 137 -1.09 -0.15 -7.51
C ALA A 137 -2.01 0.90 -6.85
N VAL A 138 -1.57 1.53 -5.75
CA VAL A 138 -2.34 2.59 -5.06
C VAL A 138 -2.09 3.99 -5.64
N GLY A 139 -1.10 4.13 -6.53
CA GLY A 139 -0.81 5.37 -7.25
C GLY A 139 -0.02 6.40 -6.45
N GLY A 140 0.83 5.99 -5.51
CA GLY A 140 1.66 6.90 -4.72
C GLY A 140 2.27 6.25 -3.47
N ASN A 141 2.68 7.09 -2.51
CA ASN A 141 3.18 6.64 -1.22
C ASN A 141 2.12 5.80 -0.51
N ILE A 142 2.56 4.72 0.14
CA ILE A 142 1.66 3.74 0.75
C ILE A 142 1.33 4.16 2.18
N GLU A 143 0.06 4.07 2.55
CA GLU A 143 -0.42 4.12 3.93
C GLU A 143 -1.18 2.84 4.27
N SER A 144 -1.08 2.41 5.52
CA SER A 144 -1.88 1.32 6.09
C SER A 144 -2.93 1.87 7.05
N ALA A 145 -4.20 1.64 6.76
CA ALA A 145 -5.33 2.04 7.58
C ALA A 145 -6.03 0.83 8.21
N TYR A 146 -6.26 0.92 9.52
CA TYR A 146 -6.73 -0.19 10.36
C TYR A 146 -8.18 0.01 10.77
N PHE A 147 -9.09 -0.47 9.93
CA PHE A 147 -10.54 -0.39 10.17
C PHE A 147 -11.15 -1.73 10.59
N PHE A 148 -10.39 -2.82 10.47
CA PHE A 148 -10.85 -4.19 10.71
C PHE A 148 -9.81 -4.95 11.52
N ASP A 149 -10.25 -5.94 12.29
CA ASP A 149 -9.38 -6.68 13.20
C ASP A 149 -8.42 -7.65 12.48
N ASP A 150 -8.83 -8.20 11.34
CA ASP A 150 -8.14 -9.31 10.67
C ASP A 150 -7.52 -8.94 9.32
N VAL A 151 -7.80 -7.74 8.80
CA VAL A 151 -7.24 -7.22 7.54
C VAL A 151 -6.88 -5.75 7.66
N VAL A 152 -5.96 -5.31 6.81
CA VAL A 152 -5.58 -3.91 6.66
C VAL A 152 -6.01 -3.38 5.29
N LEU A 153 -6.30 -2.08 5.24
CA LEU A 153 -6.46 -1.36 3.99
C LEU A 153 -5.15 -0.65 3.63
N ILE A 154 -4.66 -0.90 2.43
CA ILE A 154 -3.48 -0.23 1.87
C ILE A 154 -3.95 0.77 0.82
N CYS A 155 -3.59 2.05 0.99
CA CYS A 155 -4.01 3.13 0.10
C CYS A 155 -2.91 4.16 -0.13
N ASN A 156 -3.21 5.18 -0.93
CA ASN A 156 -2.34 6.31 -1.16
C ASN A 156 -2.36 7.26 0.05
N ALA A 157 -1.21 7.45 0.70
CA ALA A 157 -1.04 8.29 1.89
C ALA A 157 -1.45 9.75 1.70
N GLU A 158 -1.37 10.26 0.47
CA GLU A 158 -1.69 11.65 0.13
C GLU A 158 -2.99 11.75 -0.68
N GLY A 159 -3.75 10.65 -0.77
CA GLY A 159 -4.90 10.56 -1.66
C GLY A 159 -5.99 11.59 -1.35
N LYS A 160 -6.23 11.87 -0.06
CA LYS A 160 -7.23 12.85 0.37
C LYS A 160 -6.78 14.28 0.05
N VAL A 161 -5.50 14.60 0.34
CA VAL A 161 -4.90 15.91 0.08
C VAL A 161 -4.90 16.22 -1.42
N HIS A 162 -4.67 15.21 -2.25
CA HIS A 162 -4.68 15.32 -3.72
C HIS A 162 -6.05 15.15 -4.36
N ASN A 163 -7.14 15.08 -3.57
CA ASN A 163 -8.51 14.91 -4.06
C ASN A 163 -8.65 13.72 -5.03
N LEU A 164 -8.02 12.58 -4.74
CA LEU A 164 -8.22 11.37 -5.51
C LEU A 164 -9.71 10.96 -5.49
N PRO A 165 -10.22 10.28 -6.53
CA PRO A 165 -11.63 9.92 -6.61
C PRO A 165 -12.13 9.12 -5.41
N LEU A 166 -13.32 9.44 -4.89
CA LEU A 166 -13.98 8.66 -3.85
C LEU A 166 -14.24 7.23 -4.34
N ASN A 167 -14.08 6.24 -3.46
CA ASN A 167 -14.11 4.83 -3.83
C ASN A 167 -15.17 4.03 -3.07
N ARG A 168 -15.03 3.91 -1.75
CA ARG A 168 -15.92 3.15 -0.87
C ARG A 168 -15.99 3.79 0.51
N ALA A 169 -17.16 3.77 1.10
CA ALA A 169 -17.37 4.10 2.50
C ALA A 169 -16.98 2.93 3.40
N ILE A 170 -16.46 3.27 4.57
CA ILE A 170 -16.17 2.36 5.65
C ILE A 170 -17.16 2.66 6.77
N TYR A 171 -17.84 1.62 7.23
CA TYR A 171 -18.86 1.70 8.28
C TYR A 171 -18.41 0.95 9.52
N SER A 172 -18.79 1.45 10.69
CA SER A 172 -18.66 0.75 11.96
C SER A 172 -19.63 -0.44 12.02
N GLU A 173 -19.48 -1.29 13.04
CA GLU A 173 -20.44 -2.38 13.31
C GLU A 173 -21.86 -1.87 13.56
N ASN A 174 -22.00 -0.64 14.08
CA ASN A 174 -23.29 0.00 14.33
C ASN A 174 -23.88 0.67 13.07
N GLY A 175 -23.15 0.66 11.95
CA GLY A 175 -23.56 1.28 10.69
C GLY A 175 -23.21 2.76 10.55
N ASP A 176 -22.46 3.33 11.50
CA ASP A 176 -21.99 4.72 11.40
C ASP A 176 -20.89 4.84 10.37
N LEU A 177 -20.92 5.91 9.56
CA LEU A 177 -19.85 6.21 8.60
C LEU A 177 -18.57 6.60 9.35
N LEU A 178 -17.51 5.79 9.20
CA LEU A 178 -16.21 6.04 9.82
C LEU A 178 -15.29 6.83 8.90
N ASP A 179 -15.17 6.41 7.64
CA ASP A 179 -14.29 7.06 6.66
C ASP A 179 -14.73 6.75 5.23
N ILE A 180 -14.13 7.44 4.26
CA ILE A 180 -14.27 7.19 2.82
C ILE A 180 -12.89 6.94 2.22
N ILE A 181 -12.74 5.77 1.61
CA ILE A 181 -11.57 5.39 0.83
C ILE A 181 -11.51 6.30 -0.40
N VAL A 182 -10.33 6.84 -0.67
CA VAL A 182 -10.02 7.67 -1.84
C VAL A 182 -8.94 7.00 -2.70
N GLY A 183 -9.08 7.13 -4.01
CA GLY A 183 -8.20 6.47 -4.97
C GLY A 183 -8.30 4.95 -4.94
N THR A 184 -7.33 4.27 -5.55
CA THR A 184 -7.24 2.82 -5.52
C THR A 184 -6.77 2.35 -4.15
N ALA A 185 -7.38 1.28 -3.63
CA ALA A 185 -6.99 0.66 -2.37
C ALA A 185 -6.90 -0.86 -2.50
N LEU A 186 -6.16 -1.48 -1.58
CA LEU A 186 -5.97 -2.92 -1.48
C LEU A 186 -6.41 -3.40 -0.09
N ILE A 187 -7.01 -4.57 -0.01
CA ILE A 187 -7.29 -5.26 1.25
C ILE A 187 -6.45 -6.53 1.31
N CYS A 188 -5.72 -6.69 2.40
CA CYS A 188 -4.85 -7.84 2.65
C CYS A 188 -4.71 -8.09 4.15
N VAL A 189 -4.17 -9.24 4.55
CA VAL A 189 -3.87 -9.51 5.95
C VAL A 189 -2.62 -8.74 6.33
N ARG A 190 -2.60 -8.17 7.54
CA ARG A 190 -1.39 -7.61 8.13
C ARG A 190 -1.08 -8.35 9.42
N THR A 191 0.14 -8.85 9.54
CA THR A 191 0.71 -9.23 10.83
C THR A 191 1.34 -7.99 11.47
N ALA A 192 1.96 -8.11 12.66
CA ALA A 192 2.69 -6.99 13.24
C ALA A 192 3.66 -6.35 12.22
N ASN A 193 4.24 -7.18 11.35
CA ASN A 193 5.45 -6.82 10.64
C ASN A 193 5.47 -7.25 9.14
N SER A 194 4.36 -7.78 8.62
CA SER A 194 4.27 -8.24 7.23
C SER A 194 2.87 -8.11 6.64
N LEU A 195 2.79 -8.01 5.31
CA LEU A 195 1.52 -8.23 4.58
C LEU A 195 1.42 -9.66 4.08
N LEU A 196 0.29 -10.30 4.32
CA LEU A 196 0.01 -11.65 3.87
C LEU A 196 -1.19 -11.67 2.93
N SER A 197 -1.20 -12.68 2.07
CA SER A 197 -2.36 -12.97 1.23
C SER A 197 -3.59 -13.26 2.09
N LEU A 198 -4.76 -12.88 1.60
CA LEU A 198 -6.03 -13.23 2.23
C LEU A 198 -6.24 -14.75 2.22
N SER A 199 -6.88 -15.28 3.25
CA SER A 199 -7.43 -16.65 3.20
C SER A 199 -8.68 -16.70 2.32
N ASP A 200 -9.06 -17.89 1.84
CA ASP A 200 -10.27 -18.07 1.02
C ASP A 200 -11.55 -17.56 1.73
N GLU A 201 -11.61 -17.68 3.06
CA GLU A 201 -12.74 -17.19 3.86
C GLU A 201 -12.76 -15.65 3.91
N GLN A 202 -11.61 -15.02 4.13
CA GLN A 202 -11.47 -13.56 4.14
C GLN A 202 -11.74 -12.97 2.76
N GLU A 203 -11.27 -13.61 1.70
CA GLU A 203 -11.56 -13.21 0.32
C GLU A 203 -13.06 -13.17 0.08
N LYS A 204 -13.76 -14.26 0.39
CA LYS A 204 -15.21 -14.34 0.19
C LYS A 204 -15.96 -13.28 0.99
N TYR A 205 -15.59 -13.07 2.26
CA TYR A 205 -16.23 -12.09 3.13
C TYR A 205 -16.01 -10.65 2.65
N TYR A 206 -14.74 -10.25 2.46
CA TYR A 206 -14.41 -8.87 2.10
C TYR A 206 -14.76 -8.53 0.65
N LEU A 207 -14.71 -9.49 -0.28
CA LEU A 207 -15.15 -9.28 -1.65
C LEU A 207 -16.67 -9.03 -1.68
N SER A 208 -17.46 -9.78 -0.92
CA SER A 208 -18.90 -9.52 -0.79
C SER A 208 -19.20 -8.17 -0.13
N LYS A 209 -18.42 -7.79 0.91
CA LYS A 209 -18.59 -6.52 1.62
C LYS A 209 -18.38 -5.31 0.69
N PHE A 210 -17.35 -5.36 -0.16
CA PHE A 210 -16.90 -4.25 -1.00
C PHE A 210 -17.21 -4.39 -2.51
N GLU A 211 -17.96 -5.43 -2.90
CA GLU A 211 -18.20 -5.84 -4.28
C GLU A 211 -18.47 -4.66 -5.23
N TYR A 212 -19.57 -3.93 -4.98
CA TYR A 212 -20.03 -2.88 -5.88
C TYR A 212 -19.48 -1.50 -5.55
N PRO A 213 -19.15 -0.67 -6.56
CA PRO A 213 -18.81 0.73 -6.40
C PRO A 213 -19.90 1.58 -5.82
N GLU A 214 -19.47 2.66 -5.18
CA GLU A 214 -20.32 3.58 -4.47
C GLU A 214 -20.24 4.97 -5.11
N GLU A 215 -21.40 5.59 -5.24
CA GLU A 215 -21.54 7.00 -5.61
C GLU A 215 -21.82 7.83 -4.36
N PHE A 216 -21.23 9.02 -4.33
CA PHE A 216 -21.29 9.95 -3.22
C PHE A 216 -21.90 11.26 -3.72
N PHE A 217 -22.95 11.73 -3.05
CA PHE A 217 -23.62 12.97 -3.42
C PHE A 217 -24.06 13.74 -2.17
N SER A 218 -23.84 15.04 -2.19
CA SER A 218 -24.23 15.93 -1.11
C SER A 218 -25.56 16.62 -1.45
N LYS A 219 -26.45 16.72 -0.47
CA LYS A 219 -27.68 17.52 -0.57
C LYS A 219 -27.78 18.39 0.69
N GLY A 220 -27.38 19.65 0.56
CA GLY A 220 -27.15 20.50 1.72
C GLY A 220 -25.97 19.95 2.54
N ASP A 221 -26.16 19.83 3.85
CA ASP A 221 -25.13 19.32 4.78
C ASP A 221 -25.15 17.77 4.90
N GLU A 222 -26.07 17.10 4.20
CA GLU A 222 -26.19 15.65 4.23
C GLU A 222 -25.40 14.98 3.09
N LEU A 223 -24.60 13.98 3.45
CA LEU A 223 -23.92 13.09 2.51
C LEU A 223 -24.76 11.83 2.29
N TYR A 224 -24.98 11.50 1.02
CA TYR A 224 -25.67 10.29 0.59
C TYR A 224 -24.69 9.40 -0.17
N ILE A 225 -24.74 8.11 0.14
CA ILE A 225 -23.86 7.08 -0.41
C ILE A 225 -24.73 5.95 -0.93
N ARG A 226 -24.47 5.47 -2.15
CA ARG A 226 -25.20 4.33 -2.71
C ARG A 226 -24.29 3.44 -3.52
N LYS A 227 -24.50 2.13 -3.41
CA LYS A 227 -23.87 1.13 -4.29
C LYS A 227 -24.52 1.17 -5.68
N PHE A 228 -23.73 0.94 -6.73
CA PHE A 228 -24.22 0.81 -8.09
C PHE A 228 -23.49 -0.31 -8.84
N ASP A 229 -24.16 -0.90 -9.81
CA ASP A 229 -23.54 -1.83 -10.75
C ASP A 229 -22.99 -1.05 -11.95
N PRO A 230 -21.66 -0.99 -12.13
CA PRO A 230 -21.05 -0.21 -13.21
C PRO A 230 -21.25 -0.84 -14.60
N THR A 231 -21.78 -2.06 -14.69
CA THR A 231 -22.09 -2.73 -15.95
C THR A 231 -23.45 -2.36 -16.52
N LEU A 232 -24.36 -1.81 -15.69
CA LEU A 232 -25.68 -1.40 -16.12
C LEU A 232 -25.63 -0.03 -16.81
N THR A 233 -26.34 0.10 -17.94
CA THR A 233 -26.63 1.41 -18.53
C THR A 233 -27.52 2.24 -17.59
N LYS A 234 -27.55 3.56 -17.76
CA LYS A 234 -28.44 4.43 -16.96
C LYS A 234 -29.91 4.00 -16.98
N VAL A 235 -30.38 3.45 -18.11
CA VAL A 235 -31.76 2.97 -18.27
C VAL A 235 -31.98 1.67 -17.48
N GLU A 236 -31.05 0.72 -17.61
CA GLU A 236 -31.11 -0.55 -16.87
C GLU A 236 -31.01 -0.33 -15.37
N TYR A 237 -30.14 0.58 -14.93
CA TYR A 237 -30.01 0.97 -13.54
C TYR A 237 -31.31 1.59 -12.98
N PHE A 238 -31.95 2.48 -13.75
CA PHE A 238 -33.24 3.07 -13.35
C PHE A 238 -34.30 1.96 -13.18
N ASN A 239 -34.38 1.04 -14.14
CA ASN A 239 -35.31 -0.08 -14.09
C ASN A 239 -35.03 -1.03 -12.91
N ASP A 240 -33.77 -1.37 -12.66
CA ASP A 240 -33.34 -2.20 -11.52
C ASP A 240 -33.73 -1.53 -10.18
N PHE A 241 -33.44 -0.23 -10.03
CA PHE A 241 -33.80 0.55 -8.84
C PHE A 241 -35.30 0.51 -8.55
N PHE A 242 -36.16 0.75 -9.56
CA PHE A 242 -37.61 0.68 -9.39
C PHE A 242 -38.09 -0.74 -9.11
N SER A 243 -37.48 -1.77 -9.71
CA SER A 243 -37.86 -3.17 -9.47
C SER A 243 -37.57 -3.59 -8.01
N LYS A 244 -36.43 -3.16 -7.46
CA LYS A 244 -36.03 -3.44 -6.08
C LYS A 244 -36.90 -2.67 -5.07
N GLN A 245 -37.22 -1.40 -5.33
CA GLN A 245 -38.20 -0.68 -4.50
C GLN A 245 -39.58 -1.33 -4.53
N LYS A 246 -40.05 -1.76 -5.71
CA LYS A 246 -41.35 -2.41 -5.85
C LYS A 246 -41.41 -3.68 -5.00
N ASN A 247 -40.37 -4.52 -5.01
CA ASN A 247 -40.29 -5.71 -4.16
C ASN A 247 -40.25 -5.40 -2.64
N PHE A 248 -39.66 -4.27 -2.25
CA PHE A 248 -39.67 -3.82 -0.85
C PHE A 248 -41.08 -3.41 -0.40
N TYR A 249 -41.82 -2.66 -1.24
CA TYR A 249 -43.21 -2.29 -0.96
C TYR A 249 -44.17 -3.49 -1.00
N PHE A 250 -43.98 -4.46 -1.91
CA PHE A 250 -44.82 -5.66 -1.93
C PHE A 250 -44.61 -6.58 -0.72
N ARG A 251 -43.41 -6.60 -0.10
CA ARG A 251 -43.19 -7.31 1.18
C ARG A 251 -43.85 -6.65 2.38
N GLN A 252 -44.00 -5.32 2.40
CA GLN A 252 -44.73 -4.63 3.46
C GLN A 252 -46.26 -4.75 3.34
N PHE A 253 -46.77 -5.14 2.18
CA PHE A 253 -48.20 -5.25 1.87
C PHE A 253 -48.62 -6.68 1.52
N ASP A 254 -47.89 -7.71 1.95
CA ASP A 254 -48.40 -9.09 1.88
C ASP A 254 -49.42 -9.30 3.00
N PRO A 255 -50.73 -9.38 2.72
CA PRO A 255 -51.76 -9.54 3.74
C PRO A 255 -51.75 -10.95 4.37
N ASN A 256 -50.91 -11.87 3.87
CA ASN A 256 -50.83 -13.26 4.31
C ASN A 256 -49.59 -13.56 5.21
N MET A 257 -48.88 -12.54 5.70
CA MET A 257 -47.85 -12.71 6.75
C MET A 257 -48.38 -12.41 8.16
N ASN A 258 -49.59 -12.85 8.45
CA ASN A 258 -50.06 -13.10 9.82
C ASN A 258 -50.56 -14.54 9.87
N ASP A 259 -49.65 -15.46 10.18
CA ASP A 259 -49.89 -16.72 10.90
C ASP A 259 -48.55 -17.22 11.48
#